data_AF-A0AAV9EQZ4-F1
#
_entry.id   AF-A0AAV9EQZ4-F1
#
_cell.length_a   1.000
_cell.length_b   1.000
_cell.length_c   1.000
_cell.angle_alpha   90.00
_cell.angle_beta   90.00
_cell.angle_gamma   90.00
#
_symmetry.space_group_name_H-M   'P 1'
#
loop_
_entity.id
_entity.type
_entity.pdbx_description
1 polymer ?
#
loop_
_entity_poly.entity_id
_entity_poly.type
_entity_poly.pdbx_seq_one_letter_code
_entity_poly.pdbx_strand_id
1 'polypeptide(L)'
;MAALAFLLALIFLATQTNAQTVGVCYGMLGDNLPQPSDVVNLYKSKNIGLMRLYSPDGSALNALRGSGIQVLLDVPNNNLQNLASSPSAASDWVQTNVRAYSPDVKFRYIAVGNEVIPGNLAQYVLGAMKNINNALGNDLGGQIKVSTSVGLLWCHGRLLPTLPWCFQWGRNDLHGTNRAILGIHKRAFAGECLHLLQLQRQPQLHIPSVRHLHVPVHGRPRRLAELPEPLRRHGRLGLRGAQSDRRG
;
A
#
# COMPACT_ATOMS: atom_id res chain seq x y z
N MET A 1 45.22 14.37 1.43
CA MET A 1 44.07 14.18 2.36
C MET A 1 42.79 14.86 1.86
N ALA A 2 42.80 16.15 1.51
CA ALA A 2 41.59 16.87 1.07
C ALA A 2 40.96 16.33 -0.24
N ALA A 3 41.76 16.02 -1.27
CA ALA A 3 41.26 15.48 -2.54
C ALA A 3 40.58 14.10 -2.39
N LEU A 4 41.10 13.26 -1.48
CA LEU A 4 40.51 11.95 -1.19
C LEU A 4 39.18 12.09 -0.43
N ALA A 5 39.09 13.03 0.51
CA ALA A 5 37.84 13.33 1.22
C ALA A 5 36.77 13.91 0.27
N PHE A 6 37.16 14.76 -0.68
CA PHE A 6 36.26 15.31 -1.69
C PHE A 6 35.75 14.25 -2.66
N LEU A 7 36.62 13.33 -3.08
CA LEU A 7 36.24 12.20 -3.94
C LEU A 7 35.28 11.24 -3.22
N LEU A 8 35.53 10.95 -1.93
CA LEU A 8 34.64 10.12 -1.12
C LEU A 8 33.27 10.79 -0.90
N ALA A 9 33.22 12.11 -0.70
CA ALA A 9 31.96 12.86 -0.60
C ALA A 9 31.16 12.83 -1.91
N LEU A 10 31.83 12.98 -3.07
CA LEU A 10 31.20 12.87 -4.39
C LEU A 10 30.67 11.46 -4.66
N ILE A 11 31.40 10.43 -4.27
CA ILE A 11 30.94 9.04 -4.37
C ILE A 11 29.73 8.83 -3.47
N PHE A 12 29.72 9.35 -2.24
CA PHE A 12 28.59 9.23 -1.30
C PHE A 12 27.32 9.95 -1.80
N LEU A 13 27.48 11.11 -2.43
CA LEU A 13 26.40 11.84 -3.10
C LEU A 13 25.89 11.08 -4.34
N ALA A 14 26.78 10.42 -5.08
CA ALA A 14 26.45 9.64 -6.28
C ALA A 14 25.82 8.26 -5.95
N THR A 15 26.05 7.71 -4.76
CA THR A 15 25.54 6.41 -4.31
C THR A 15 24.29 6.49 -3.44
N GLN A 16 23.56 7.61 -3.50
CA GLN A 16 22.15 7.66 -3.05
C GLN A 16 21.31 6.76 -3.95
N THR A 17 21.46 5.45 -3.76
CA THR A 17 20.52 4.47 -4.28
C THR A 17 19.18 4.80 -3.67
N ASN A 18 18.19 5.11 -4.50
CA ASN A 18 16.80 5.15 -4.06
C ASN A 18 16.48 3.76 -3.54
N ALA A 19 16.64 3.55 -2.23
CA ALA A 19 16.26 2.31 -1.58
C ALA A 19 14.80 2.04 -1.97
N GLN A 20 14.56 0.89 -2.60
CA GLN A 20 13.22 0.47 -2.98
C GLN A 20 12.41 0.37 -1.68
N THR A 21 11.58 1.37 -1.42
CA THR A 21 10.71 1.39 -0.25
C THR A 21 9.55 0.46 -0.55
N VAL A 22 9.57 -0.72 0.06
CA VAL A 22 8.45 -1.65 -0.01
C VAL A 22 7.30 -1.07 0.82
N GLY A 23 6.11 -1.07 0.24
CA GLY A 23 4.88 -0.70 0.92
C GLY A 23 3.97 -1.88 1.17
N VAL A 24 3.15 -1.80 2.22
CA VAL A 24 2.15 -2.82 2.56
C VAL A 24 0.78 -2.17 2.77
N CYS A 25 -0.27 -2.80 2.24
CA CYS A 25 -1.65 -2.40 2.44
C CYS A 25 -2.15 -2.80 3.83
N TYR A 26 -2.69 -1.85 4.59
CA TYR A 26 -3.31 -2.11 5.88
C TYR A 26 -4.82 -2.30 5.72
N GLY A 27 -5.24 -3.56 5.64
CA GLY A 27 -6.64 -3.96 5.65
C GLY A 27 -7.20 -3.95 7.07
N MET A 28 -8.34 -3.28 7.27
CA MET A 28 -8.98 -3.14 8.58
C MET A 28 -10.31 -3.90 8.69
N LEU A 29 -10.65 -4.70 7.68
CA LEU A 29 -11.85 -5.56 7.68
C LEU A 29 -11.49 -6.93 8.25
N GLY A 30 -11.47 -7.03 9.59
CA GLY A 30 -11.24 -8.27 10.33
C GLY A 30 -11.64 -8.10 11.79
N ASP A 31 -12.03 -9.20 12.44
CA ASP A 31 -12.58 -9.24 13.80
C ASP A 31 -11.51 -9.47 14.88
N ASN A 32 -10.30 -9.86 14.49
CA ASN A 32 -9.20 -10.23 15.37
C ASN A 32 -7.90 -9.47 15.07
N LEU A 33 -8.01 -8.29 14.46
CA LEU A 33 -6.86 -7.49 14.06
C LEU A 33 -6.18 -6.81 15.27
N PRO A 34 -4.85 -6.67 15.29
CA PRO A 34 -4.15 -5.88 16.30
C PRO A 34 -4.60 -4.41 16.29
N GLN A 35 -4.37 -3.72 17.41
CA GLN A 35 -4.63 -2.28 17.49
C GLN A 35 -3.72 -1.50 16.50
N PRO A 36 -4.18 -0.36 15.96
CA PRO A 36 -3.40 0.37 14.95
C PRO A 36 -1.99 0.77 15.41
N SER A 37 -1.79 1.05 16.70
CA SER A 37 -0.47 1.32 17.29
C SER A 37 0.48 0.12 17.15
N ASP A 38 -0.03 -1.10 17.36
CA ASP A 38 0.75 -2.33 17.24
C ASP A 38 1.09 -2.61 15.78
N VAL A 39 0.16 -2.32 14.86
CA VAL A 39 0.41 -2.41 13.42
C VAL A 39 1.49 -1.41 12.99
N VAL A 40 1.43 -0.16 13.45
CA VAL A 40 2.49 0.84 13.17
C VAL A 40 3.84 0.40 13.74
N ASN A 41 3.86 -0.18 14.94
CA ASN A 41 5.08 -0.74 15.53
C ASN A 41 5.62 -1.93 14.72
N LEU A 42 4.74 -2.79 14.21
CA LEU A 42 5.10 -3.88 13.31
C LEU A 42 5.73 -3.35 12.02
N TYR A 43 5.13 -2.33 11.39
CA TYR A 43 5.68 -1.69 10.18
C TYR A 43 7.11 -1.17 10.43
N LYS A 44 7.31 -0.44 11.54
CA LYS A 44 8.64 0.05 11.94
C LYS A 44 9.63 -1.10 12.18
N SER A 45 9.21 -2.15 12.89
CA SER A 45 10.06 -3.32 13.19
C SER A 45 10.51 -4.08 11.94
N LYS A 46 9.74 -3.97 10.85
CA LYS A 46 10.02 -4.62 9.56
C LYS A 46 10.60 -3.65 8.52
N ASN A 47 10.93 -2.42 8.93
CA ASN A 47 11.45 -1.38 8.05
C ASN A 47 10.53 -1.10 6.83
N ILE A 48 9.22 -1.20 7.03
CA ILE A 48 8.21 -0.90 6.00
C ILE A 48 7.89 0.59 6.07
N GLY A 49 8.36 1.33 5.08
CA GLY A 49 8.26 2.79 5.04
C GLY A 49 7.00 3.36 4.39
N LEU A 50 6.14 2.53 3.81
CA LEU A 50 4.95 2.96 3.07
C LEU A 50 3.71 2.11 3.44
N MET A 51 2.61 2.78 3.76
CA MET A 51 1.33 2.15 4.12
C MET A 51 0.22 2.65 3.20
N ARG A 52 -0.63 1.73 2.72
CA ARG A 52 -1.91 2.09 2.08
C ARG A 52 -3.07 1.89 3.04
N LEU A 53 -3.89 2.93 3.21
CA LEU A 53 -5.16 2.91 3.94
C LEU A 53 -6.32 3.04 2.97
N TYR A 54 -7.28 2.12 3.04
CA TYR A 54 -8.45 2.09 2.14
C TYR A 54 -9.57 3.07 2.55
N SER A 55 -9.44 3.71 3.71
CA SER A 55 -10.37 4.73 4.20
C SER A 55 -9.66 5.62 5.23
N PRO A 56 -10.16 6.85 5.50
CA PRO A 56 -9.58 7.75 6.49
C PRO A 56 -9.98 7.35 7.92
N ASP A 57 -9.44 6.23 8.39
CA ASP A 57 -9.67 5.77 9.76
C ASP A 57 -8.90 6.63 10.77
N GLY A 58 -9.64 7.30 11.67
CA GLY A 58 -9.05 8.22 12.65
C GLY A 58 -8.11 7.53 13.65
N SER A 59 -8.36 6.26 14.00
CA SER A 59 -7.50 5.52 14.93
C SER A 59 -6.15 5.17 14.31
N ALA A 60 -6.15 4.75 13.04
CA ALA A 60 -4.95 4.50 12.26
C ALA A 60 -4.16 5.78 11.99
N LEU A 61 -4.84 6.86 11.58
CA LEU A 61 -4.19 8.15 11.33
C LEU A 61 -3.55 8.74 12.61
N ASN A 62 -4.21 8.60 13.76
CA ASN A 62 -3.62 9.00 15.03
C ASN A 62 -2.39 8.16 15.40
N ALA A 63 -2.44 6.84 15.20
CA ALA A 63 -1.29 5.96 15.44
C ALA A 63 -0.09 6.25 14.51
N LEU A 64 -0.34 6.80 13.31
CA LEU A 64 0.69 7.13 12.33
C LEU A 64 1.44 8.44 12.63
N ARG A 65 0.94 9.29 13.54
CA ARG A 65 1.58 10.56 13.89
C ARG A 65 3.02 10.33 14.38
N GLY A 66 3.97 11.04 13.78
CA GLY A 66 5.38 10.94 14.13
C GLY A 66 6.05 9.60 13.79
N SER A 67 5.36 8.68 13.11
CA SER A 67 5.92 7.36 12.76
C SER A 67 6.97 7.41 11.65
N GLY A 68 6.94 8.46 10.82
CA GLY A 68 7.76 8.57 9.60
C GLY A 68 7.29 7.69 8.44
N ILE A 69 6.26 6.85 8.63
CA ILE A 69 5.68 6.01 7.58
C ILE A 69 4.92 6.90 6.60
N GLN A 70 5.21 6.74 5.30
CA GLN A 70 4.50 7.44 4.23
C GLN A 70 3.14 6.77 3.96
N VAL A 71 2.11 7.58 3.72
CA VAL A 71 0.73 7.11 3.59
C VAL A 71 0.18 7.37 2.20
N LEU A 72 -0.35 6.32 1.58
CA LEU A 72 -1.31 6.38 0.48
C LEU A 72 -2.71 6.24 1.09
N LEU A 73 -3.51 7.30 1.00
CA LEU A 73 -4.86 7.31 1.55
C LEU A 73 -5.90 7.23 0.43
N ASP A 74 -6.79 6.25 0.49
CA ASP A 74 -7.89 6.14 -0.46
C ASP A 74 -9.06 7.05 -0.06
N VAL A 75 -9.69 7.65 -1.06
CA VAL A 75 -11.05 8.19 -0.97
C VAL A 75 -12.02 7.03 -1.22
N PRO A 76 -12.90 6.70 -0.26
CA PRO A 76 -13.89 5.65 -0.44
C PRO A 76 -14.82 5.89 -1.65
N ASN A 77 -15.19 4.80 -2.35
CA ASN A 77 -15.97 4.88 -3.58
C ASN A 77 -17.34 5.60 -3.41
N ASN A 78 -17.97 5.45 -2.25
CA ASN A 78 -19.24 6.10 -1.91
C ASN A 78 -19.13 7.63 -1.76
N ASN A 79 -17.93 8.18 -1.55
CA ASN A 79 -17.72 9.63 -1.48
C ASN A 79 -17.53 10.28 -2.85
N LEU A 80 -17.24 9.49 -3.90
CA LEU A 80 -16.82 10.02 -5.21
C LEU A 80 -17.82 11.00 -5.81
N GLN A 81 -19.11 10.65 -5.81
CA GLN A 81 -20.14 11.49 -6.41
C GLN A 81 -20.24 12.86 -5.70
N ASN A 82 -20.30 12.86 -4.36
CA ASN A 82 -20.39 14.09 -3.58
C ASN A 82 -19.15 14.99 -3.81
N LEU A 83 -17.96 14.39 -3.77
CA LEU A 83 -16.70 15.12 -3.96
C LEU A 83 -16.52 15.63 -5.39
N ALA A 84 -17.09 14.96 -6.38
CA ALA A 84 -17.09 15.41 -7.76
C ALA A 84 -18.04 16.58 -7.99
N SER A 85 -19.21 16.55 -7.36
CA SER A 85 -20.27 17.56 -7.53
C SER A 85 -20.08 18.80 -6.67
N SER A 86 -19.33 18.73 -5.56
CA SER A 86 -19.19 19.83 -4.61
C SER A 86 -17.73 20.12 -4.25
N PRO A 87 -17.17 21.27 -4.68
CA PRO A 87 -15.84 21.71 -4.26
C PRO A 87 -15.73 21.92 -2.75
N SER A 88 -16.80 22.40 -2.09
CA SER A 88 -16.78 22.58 -0.62
C SER A 88 -16.70 21.24 0.10
N ALA A 89 -17.43 20.21 -0.37
CA ALA A 89 -17.33 18.87 0.19
C ALA A 89 -15.90 18.29 0.06
N ALA A 90 -15.21 18.60 -1.04
CA ALA A 90 -13.80 18.22 -1.21
C ALA A 90 -12.88 18.96 -0.24
N SER A 91 -13.10 20.26 -0.03
CA SER A 91 -12.38 21.04 0.99
C SER A 91 -12.58 20.48 2.39
N ASP A 92 -13.82 20.15 2.78
CA ASP A 92 -14.13 19.58 4.08
C ASP A 92 -13.49 18.21 4.28
N TRP A 93 -13.51 17.37 3.23
CA TRP A 93 -12.85 16.07 3.25
C TRP A 93 -11.34 16.20 3.44
N VAL A 94 -10.69 17.11 2.71
CA VAL A 94 -9.24 17.37 2.85
C VAL A 94 -8.93 17.96 4.23
N GLN A 95 -9.76 18.88 4.72
CA GLN A 95 -9.57 19.48 6.04
C GLN A 95 -9.61 18.42 7.14
N THR A 96 -10.62 17.56 7.09
CA THR A 96 -10.89 16.54 8.13
C THR A 96 -9.88 15.40 8.10
N ASN A 97 -9.54 14.90 6.91
CA ASN A 97 -8.82 13.63 6.78
C ASN A 97 -7.33 13.80 6.48
N VAL A 98 -6.91 14.97 6.01
CA VAL A 98 -5.52 15.24 5.61
C VAL A 98 -4.93 16.36 6.46
N ARG A 99 -5.52 17.56 6.43
CA ARG A 99 -4.96 18.73 7.12
C ARG A 99 -4.94 18.56 8.63
N ALA A 100 -5.98 17.97 9.23
CA ALA A 100 -6.02 17.69 10.66
C ALA A 100 -4.86 16.81 11.17
N TYR A 101 -4.23 16.01 10.30
CA TYR A 101 -3.17 15.06 10.63
C TYR A 101 -1.79 15.46 10.08
N SER A 102 -1.74 16.42 9.16
CA SER A 102 -0.49 16.96 8.61
C SER A 102 0.09 18.03 9.55
N PRO A 103 1.43 18.13 9.73
CA PRO A 103 2.49 17.35 9.07
C PRO A 103 2.93 16.09 9.82
N ASP A 104 2.26 15.72 10.91
CA ASP A 104 2.63 14.60 11.79
C ASP A 104 2.48 13.25 11.08
N VAL A 105 1.45 13.11 10.23
CA VAL A 105 1.28 12.00 9.31
C VAL A 105 1.85 12.38 7.95
N LYS A 106 2.72 11.53 7.39
CA LYS A 106 3.38 11.77 6.11
C LYS A 106 2.54 11.27 4.94
N PHE A 107 1.51 12.03 4.57
CA PHE A 107 0.77 11.73 3.35
C PHE A 107 1.64 11.93 2.12
N ARG A 108 1.65 10.93 1.23
CA ARG A 108 2.38 10.98 -0.04
C ARG A 108 1.43 10.98 -1.23
N TYR A 109 0.36 10.20 -1.14
CA TYR A 109 -0.62 10.04 -2.21
C TYR A 109 -2.05 10.01 -1.68
N ILE A 110 -2.97 10.51 -2.49
CA ILE A 110 -4.41 10.30 -2.31
C ILE A 110 -4.93 9.53 -3.53
N ALA A 111 -5.49 8.35 -3.30
CA ALA A 111 -6.12 7.54 -4.35
C ALA A 111 -7.63 7.78 -4.35
N VAL A 112 -8.10 8.55 -5.33
CA VAL A 112 -9.51 8.93 -5.47
C VAL A 112 -10.29 7.81 -6.15
N GLY A 113 -10.79 6.88 -5.34
CA GLY A 113 -11.51 5.70 -5.79
C GLY A 113 -10.60 4.49 -6.01
N ASN A 114 -11.16 3.31 -5.77
CA ASN A 114 -10.50 2.02 -5.94
C ASN A 114 -11.25 1.15 -6.94
N GLU A 115 -10.59 0.89 -8.07
CA GLU A 115 -11.03 -0.03 -9.14
C GLU A 115 -12.41 0.30 -9.75
N VAL A 116 -12.81 1.57 -9.69
CA VAL A 116 -14.10 2.04 -10.23
C VAL A 116 -14.10 2.24 -11.75
N ILE A 117 -12.97 1.98 -12.42
CA ILE A 117 -12.81 2.16 -13.86
C ILE A 117 -12.45 0.82 -14.52
N PRO A 118 -13.27 0.32 -15.46
CA PRO A 118 -14.58 0.84 -15.88
C PRO A 118 -15.68 0.59 -14.84
N GLY A 119 -16.70 1.44 -14.78
CA GLY A 119 -17.83 1.29 -13.84
C GLY A 119 -18.77 2.50 -13.82
N ASN A 120 -19.89 2.38 -13.10
CA ASN A 120 -20.90 3.45 -12.95
C ASN A 120 -20.37 4.70 -12.22
N LEU A 121 -19.38 4.52 -11.35
CA LEU A 121 -18.72 5.61 -10.62
C LEU A 121 -17.57 6.27 -11.38
N ALA A 122 -17.15 5.72 -12.53
CA ALA A 122 -16.01 6.24 -13.31
C ALA A 122 -16.17 7.70 -13.72
N GLN A 123 -17.41 8.14 -13.99
CA GLN A 123 -17.73 9.52 -14.37
C GLN A 123 -17.37 10.55 -13.28
N TYR A 124 -17.36 10.14 -12.01
CA TYR A 124 -17.11 11.04 -10.89
C TYR A 124 -15.62 11.19 -10.55
N VAL A 125 -14.78 10.23 -10.93
CA VAL A 125 -13.35 10.17 -10.55
C VAL A 125 -12.61 11.45 -10.95
N LEU A 126 -12.75 11.90 -12.19
CA LEU A 126 -12.02 13.09 -12.66
C LEU A 126 -12.43 14.37 -11.92
N GLY A 127 -13.73 14.54 -11.66
CA GLY A 127 -14.26 15.68 -10.93
C GLY A 127 -13.74 15.70 -9.49
N ALA A 128 -13.84 14.56 -8.81
CA ALA A 128 -13.34 14.39 -7.45
C ALA A 128 -11.82 14.62 -7.35
N MET A 129 -11.03 14.08 -8.29
CA MET A 129 -9.58 14.30 -8.35
C MET A 129 -9.23 15.78 -8.48
N LYS A 130 -9.93 16.52 -9.35
CA LYS A 130 -9.71 17.96 -9.54
C LYS A 130 -10.05 18.73 -8.26
N ASN A 131 -11.20 18.45 -7.66
CA ASN A 131 -11.66 19.17 -6.47
C ASN A 131 -10.75 18.90 -5.26
N ILE A 132 -10.33 17.64 -5.05
CA ILE A 132 -9.35 17.28 -4.01
C ILE A 132 -8.01 17.96 -4.26
N ASN A 133 -7.50 17.94 -5.50
CA ASN A 133 -6.24 18.60 -5.83
C ASN A 133 -6.29 20.11 -5.61
N ASN A 134 -7.43 20.75 -5.91
CA ASN A 134 -7.63 22.17 -5.63
C ASN A 134 -7.70 22.44 -4.12
N ALA A 135 -8.38 21.59 -3.35
CA ALA A 135 -8.49 21.72 -1.88
C ALA A 135 -7.16 21.51 -1.14
N LEU A 136 -6.25 20.70 -1.70
CA LEU A 136 -4.88 20.58 -1.19
C LEU A 136 -4.09 21.88 -1.31
N GLY A 137 -4.43 22.76 -2.25
CA GLY A 137 -3.75 24.04 -2.45
C GLY A 137 -2.26 23.89 -2.79
N ASN A 138 -1.54 25.01 -2.80
CA ASN A 138 -0.11 25.02 -3.12
C ASN A 138 0.75 24.50 -1.96
N ASP A 139 0.27 24.57 -0.72
CA ASP A 139 0.99 24.16 0.48
C ASP A 139 1.16 22.64 0.57
N LEU A 140 0.11 21.89 0.22
CA LEU A 140 0.16 20.43 0.21
C LEU A 140 0.24 19.82 -1.19
N GLY A 141 -0.21 20.51 -2.24
CA GLY A 141 -0.23 19.98 -3.61
C GLY A 141 1.14 19.64 -4.21
N GLY A 142 2.21 20.26 -3.72
CA GLY A 142 3.59 19.88 -4.09
C GLY A 142 4.11 18.64 -3.35
N GLN A 143 3.48 18.28 -2.24
CA GLN A 143 3.92 17.20 -1.34
C GLN A 143 3.07 15.94 -1.47
N ILE A 144 1.76 16.11 -1.65
CA ILE A 144 0.75 15.07 -1.72
C ILE A 144 0.21 15.01 -3.14
N LYS A 145 0.39 13.87 -3.81
CA LYS A 145 -0.03 13.71 -5.20
C LYS A 145 -1.38 12.99 -5.29
N VAL A 146 -2.29 13.53 -6.09
CA VAL A 146 -3.63 12.96 -6.29
C VAL A 146 -3.65 12.01 -7.47
N SER A 147 -4.24 10.84 -7.28
CA SER A 147 -4.34 9.78 -8.28
C SER A 147 -5.65 8.99 -8.10
N THR A 148 -5.79 7.82 -8.72
CA THR A 148 -6.88 6.84 -8.56
C THR A 148 -6.29 5.43 -8.63
N SER A 149 -6.92 4.43 -8.00
CA SER A 149 -6.51 3.04 -8.19
C SER A 149 -7.33 2.39 -9.32
N VAL A 150 -6.65 1.77 -10.28
CA VAL A 150 -7.27 1.14 -11.46
C VAL A 150 -7.03 -0.37 -11.42
N GLY A 151 -8.03 -1.15 -11.82
CA GLY A 151 -7.90 -2.60 -11.93
C GLY A 151 -7.03 -2.99 -13.13
N LEU A 152 -6.47 -4.20 -13.09
CA LEU A 152 -5.58 -4.74 -14.13
C LEU A 152 -6.21 -4.74 -15.54
N LEU A 153 -7.54 -4.90 -15.61
CA LEU A 153 -8.30 -4.89 -16.87
C LEU A 153 -8.22 -3.54 -17.60
N TRP A 154 -7.98 -2.44 -16.88
CA TRP A 154 -7.79 -1.13 -17.51
C TRP A 154 -6.49 -1.02 -18.30
N CYS A 155 -5.47 -1.79 -17.91
CA CYS A 155 -4.12 -1.76 -18.46
C CYS A 155 -3.93 -2.68 -19.68
N HIS A 156 -4.97 -3.34 -20.20
CA HIS A 156 -4.83 -4.27 -21.34
C HIS A 156 -4.59 -3.53 -22.67
N GLY A 157 -3.32 -3.25 -22.94
CA GLY A 157 -2.69 -3.35 -24.25
C GLY A 157 -1.57 -4.40 -24.13
N ARG A 158 -1.55 -5.40 -25.04
CA ARG A 158 -0.63 -6.57 -25.10
C ARG A 158 0.46 -6.64 -24.03
N LEU A 159 0.38 -7.68 -23.19
CA LEU A 159 1.54 -8.20 -22.46
C LEU A 159 2.59 -8.67 -23.48
N LEU A 160 3.50 -7.79 -23.91
CA LEU A 160 4.68 -8.21 -24.66
C LEU A 160 5.73 -8.72 -23.67
N PRO A 161 6.23 -9.96 -23.81
CA PRO A 161 7.03 -10.64 -22.78
C PRO A 161 8.49 -10.19 -22.70
N THR A 162 8.90 -9.15 -23.43
CA THR A 162 10.29 -8.71 -23.45
C THR A 162 10.36 -7.19 -23.34
N LEU A 163 10.44 -6.71 -22.09
CA LEU A 163 11.27 -5.60 -21.60
C LEU A 163 10.72 -5.21 -20.21
N PRO A 164 11.44 -5.49 -19.12
CA PRO A 164 11.06 -4.97 -17.82
C PRO A 164 11.25 -3.44 -17.86
N TRP A 165 10.26 -2.70 -17.37
CA TRP A 165 10.34 -1.27 -17.00
C TRP A 165 9.70 -0.19 -17.88
N CYS A 166 8.99 -0.54 -18.95
CA CYS A 166 8.02 0.40 -19.55
C CYS A 166 6.62 -0.20 -19.49
N PHE A 167 5.87 0.09 -18.43
CA PHE A 167 4.42 0.13 -18.55
C PHE A 167 4.11 1.25 -19.55
N GLN A 168 3.91 0.88 -20.80
CA GLN A 168 3.33 1.76 -21.80
C GLN A 168 1.89 2.04 -21.33
N TRP A 169 1.71 3.11 -20.55
CA TRP A 169 0.41 3.72 -20.30
C TRP A 169 -0.14 4.20 -21.66
N GLY A 170 -0.78 3.29 -22.39
CA GLY A 170 -0.94 3.39 -23.84
C GLY A 170 -2.11 2.58 -24.36
N ARG A 171 -3.29 2.74 -23.75
CA ARG A 171 -4.54 2.56 -24.48
C ARG A 171 -4.80 3.83 -25.29
N ASN A 172 -4.43 3.81 -26.57
CA ASN A 172 -4.61 4.93 -27.50
C ASN A 172 -6.10 5.15 -27.86
N ASP A 173 -6.94 4.18 -27.53
CA ASP A 173 -8.41 4.16 -27.61
C ASP A 173 -9.10 4.83 -26.41
N LEU A 174 -8.35 5.33 -25.41
CA LEU A 174 -8.94 6.14 -24.35
C LEU A 174 -9.26 7.55 -24.87
N HIS A 175 -10.56 7.85 -24.91
CA HIS A 175 -11.11 9.17 -25.24
C HIS A 175 -11.69 9.86 -23.99
N GLY A 176 -11.80 11.18 -24.02
CA GLY A 176 -12.45 11.98 -22.98
C GLY A 176 -11.84 11.85 -21.59
N THR A 177 -12.69 11.61 -20.58
CA THR A 177 -12.37 11.56 -19.15
C THR A 177 -11.20 10.63 -18.82
N ASN A 178 -11.11 9.47 -19.47
CA ASN A 178 -10.06 8.48 -19.22
C ASN A 178 -8.66 8.99 -19.62
N ARG A 179 -8.57 9.80 -20.68
CA ARG A 179 -7.30 10.44 -21.10
C ARG A 179 -6.85 11.49 -20.09
N ALA A 180 -7.79 12.26 -19.54
CA ALA A 180 -7.49 13.25 -18.51
C ALA A 180 -6.99 12.59 -17.21
N ILE A 181 -7.63 11.49 -16.78
CA ILE A 181 -7.19 10.69 -15.63
C ILE A 181 -5.78 10.15 -15.86
N LEU A 182 -5.51 9.59 -17.04
CA LEU A 182 -4.18 9.11 -17.41
C LEU A 182 -3.12 10.23 -17.36
N GLY A 183 -3.48 11.44 -17.81
CA GLY A 183 -2.61 12.61 -17.72
C GLY A 183 -2.27 13.00 -16.27
N ILE A 184 -3.25 12.95 -15.36
CA ILE A 184 -3.02 13.22 -13.93
C ILE A 184 -2.13 12.12 -13.33
N HIS A 185 -2.40 10.85 -13.62
CA HIS A 185 -1.55 9.72 -13.22
C HIS A 185 -0.09 9.89 -13.64
N LYS A 186 0.14 10.20 -14.91
CA LYS A 186 1.49 10.39 -15.45
C LYS A 186 2.23 11.51 -14.73
N ARG A 187 1.54 12.62 -14.41
CA ARG A 187 2.13 13.73 -13.64
C ARG A 187 2.39 13.37 -12.18
N ALA A 188 1.48 12.63 -11.55
CA ALA A 188 1.66 12.17 -10.17
C ALA A 188 2.86 11.22 -10.04
N PHE A 189 3.15 10.40 -11.06
CA PHE A 189 4.16 9.34 -10.96
C PHE A 189 5.40 9.52 -11.84
N ALA A 190 5.53 10.66 -12.52
CA ALA A 190 6.75 11.00 -13.27
C ALA A 190 7.97 10.93 -12.33
N GLY A 191 8.82 9.92 -12.52
CA GLY A 191 10.03 9.67 -11.71
C GLY A 191 9.93 8.58 -10.63
N GLU A 192 8.77 7.96 -10.41
CA GLU A 192 8.53 7.04 -9.27
C GLU A 192 7.91 5.68 -9.69
N CYS A 193 8.10 5.27 -10.95
CA CYS A 193 7.38 4.14 -11.60
C CYS A 193 7.41 2.78 -10.86
N LEU A 194 8.28 2.57 -9.88
CA LEU A 194 8.48 1.28 -9.25
C LEU A 194 7.63 1.04 -7.99
N HIS A 195 7.41 2.07 -7.17
CA HIS A 195 6.89 1.93 -5.80
C HIS A 195 5.38 1.60 -5.72
N LEU A 196 4.58 2.09 -6.67
CA LEU A 196 3.11 2.05 -6.55
C LEU A 196 2.45 0.88 -7.25
N LEU A 197 3.10 0.32 -8.27
CA LEU A 197 2.68 -0.93 -8.87
C LEU A 197 2.68 -2.08 -7.86
N GLN A 198 3.53 -2.01 -6.82
CA GLN A 198 3.56 -2.99 -5.74
C GLN A 198 2.33 -2.88 -4.85
N LEU A 199 1.96 -1.68 -4.35
CA LEU A 199 0.77 -1.47 -3.51
C LEU A 199 -0.56 -1.67 -4.23
N GLN A 200 -0.61 -1.44 -5.54
CA GLN A 200 -1.81 -1.72 -6.35
C GLN A 200 -1.93 -3.20 -6.76
N ARG A 201 -0.86 -4.00 -6.61
CA ARG A 201 -0.84 -5.45 -6.93
C ARG A 201 -0.91 -6.38 -5.72
N GLN A 202 -0.80 -5.90 -4.47
CA GLN A 202 -0.82 -6.81 -3.33
C GLN A 202 -2.25 -7.28 -2.98
N PRO A 203 -2.52 -8.59 -2.90
CA PRO A 203 -3.65 -9.08 -2.12
C PRO A 203 -3.45 -8.67 -0.66
N GLN A 204 -4.54 -8.37 0.06
CA GLN A 204 -4.46 -7.94 1.46
C GLN A 204 -3.69 -8.97 2.29
N LEU A 205 -2.72 -8.51 3.07
CA LEU A 205 -1.95 -9.40 3.93
C LEU A 205 -2.88 -9.85 5.08
N HIS A 206 -3.24 -11.13 5.08
CA HIS A 206 -3.85 -11.77 6.25
C HIS A 206 -2.79 -11.79 7.36
N ILE A 207 -2.92 -10.90 8.34
CA ILE A 207 -2.02 -10.85 9.50
C ILE A 207 -2.37 -12.06 10.38
N PRO A 208 -1.52 -13.09 10.49
CA PRO A 208 -1.86 -14.25 11.30
C PRO A 208 -1.95 -13.88 12.78
N SER A 209 -2.96 -14.46 13.44
CA SER A 209 -3.27 -14.31 14.87
C SER A 209 -2.01 -14.32 15.76
N VAL A 210 -1.89 -13.35 16.66
CA VAL A 210 -0.88 -13.31 17.73
C VAL A 210 -1.21 -14.38 18.79
N ARG A 211 -0.99 -15.66 18.48
CA ARG A 211 -0.93 -16.74 19.49
C ARG A 211 0.42 -17.47 19.54
N HIS A 212 1.40 -17.10 18.71
CA HIS A 212 2.73 -17.74 18.71
C HIS A 212 3.91 -16.78 18.56
N LEU A 213 3.91 -15.67 19.31
CA LEU A 213 5.16 -14.96 19.62
C LEU A 213 5.61 -15.36 21.02
N HIS A 214 6.13 -16.59 21.13
CA HIS A 214 6.88 -17.01 22.30
C HIS A 214 8.24 -16.30 22.23
N VAL A 215 8.53 -15.49 23.25
CA VAL A 215 9.84 -14.85 23.47
C VAL A 215 10.91 -15.95 23.51
N PRO A 216 11.99 -15.89 22.72
CA PRO A 216 13.04 -16.90 22.79
C PRO A 216 13.92 -16.62 24.01
N VAL A 217 13.77 -17.44 25.06
CA VAL A 217 14.78 -17.60 26.10
C VAL A 217 15.89 -18.49 25.53
N HIS A 218 17.13 -18.02 25.64
CA HIS A 218 18.34 -18.72 25.22
C HIS A 218 18.41 -20.18 25.70
N GLY A 219 18.64 -21.12 24.78
CA GLY A 219 18.98 -22.51 25.12
C GLY A 219 19.32 -23.34 23.88
N ARG A 220 20.49 -24.00 23.88
CA ARG A 220 20.95 -24.90 22.81
C ARG A 220 19.96 -26.07 22.57
N PRO A 221 19.87 -26.61 21.35
CA PRO A 221 18.97 -27.74 21.07
C PRO A 221 19.42 -29.02 21.79
N ARG A 222 18.55 -29.58 22.63
CA ARG A 222 18.71 -30.94 23.20
C ARG A 222 18.25 -31.98 22.18
N ARG A 223 18.99 -33.09 22.08
CA ARG A 223 18.64 -34.24 21.22
C ARG A 223 17.33 -34.89 21.70
N LEU A 224 16.56 -35.43 20.75
CA LEU A 224 15.27 -36.12 20.94
C LEU A 224 15.23 -37.24 22.00
N ALA A 225 16.38 -37.63 22.57
CA ALA A 225 16.49 -38.68 23.58
C ALA A 225 16.18 -38.20 25.01
N GLU A 226 16.08 -36.89 25.26
CA GLU A 226 15.91 -36.31 26.61
C GLU A 226 14.49 -35.79 26.93
N LEU A 227 13.48 -36.10 26.11
CA LEU A 227 12.09 -35.71 26.38
C LEU A 227 11.41 -36.69 27.36
N PRO A 228 10.63 -36.20 28.35
CA PRO A 228 9.80 -37.05 29.21
C PRO A 228 8.82 -37.92 28.40
N GLU A 229 8.54 -39.13 28.91
CA GLU A 229 7.85 -40.24 28.22
C GLU A 229 6.46 -39.98 27.60
N PRO A 230 5.65 -38.96 27.93
CA PRO A 230 4.35 -38.78 27.27
C PRO A 230 4.43 -38.47 25.76
N LEU A 231 5.56 -37.95 25.27
CA LEU A 231 5.70 -37.45 23.89
C LEU A 231 6.37 -38.44 22.91
N ARG A 232 6.80 -39.62 23.36
CA ARG A 232 7.37 -40.66 22.47
C ARG A 232 6.33 -41.45 21.67
N ARG A 233 5.07 -41.51 22.10
CA ARG A 233 4.08 -42.46 21.55
C ARG A 233 3.28 -42.00 20.33
N HIS A 234 3.38 -40.74 19.90
CA HIS A 234 2.62 -40.25 18.73
C HIS A 234 3.41 -40.14 17.42
N GLY A 235 4.66 -40.63 17.38
CA GLY A 235 5.55 -40.53 16.22
C GLY A 235 5.61 -41.73 15.28
N ARG A 236 4.69 -42.71 15.37
CA ARG A 236 4.63 -43.86 14.45
C ARG A 236 3.21 -44.42 14.37
N LEU A 237 2.50 -44.09 13.29
CA LEU A 237 1.32 -44.74 12.67
C LEU A 237 0.63 -43.65 11.83
N GLY A 238 0.52 -43.68 10.51
CA GLY A 238 0.94 -44.62 9.50
C GLY A 238 0.54 -44.02 8.14
N LEU A 239 1.52 -43.87 7.26
CA LEU A 239 1.30 -43.82 5.81
C LEU A 239 0.74 -45.18 5.38
N ARG A 240 -0.49 -45.25 4.88
CA ARG A 240 -1.02 -46.32 3.98
C ARG A 240 -2.48 -46.04 3.62
N GLY A 241 -2.81 -46.09 2.32
CA GLY A 241 -4.17 -46.35 1.84
C GLY A 241 -4.73 -45.37 0.82
N ALA A 242 -4.38 -45.58 -0.46
CA ALA A 242 -5.14 -45.09 -1.61
C ALA A 242 -6.25 -46.09 -1.99
N GLN A 243 -7.24 -45.58 -2.75
CA GLN A 243 -8.20 -46.26 -3.65
C GLN A 243 -9.55 -46.81 -3.15
N SER A 244 -10.59 -46.45 -3.92
CA SER A 244 -11.89 -47.14 -4.16
C SER A 244 -12.92 -47.05 -3.00
N ASP A 245 -14.22 -46.81 -3.17
CA ASP A 245 -15.18 -47.24 -4.19
C ASP A 245 -16.47 -46.36 -4.18
N ARG A 246 -17.28 -46.57 -5.23
CA ARG A 246 -18.57 -46.01 -5.62
C ARG A 246 -19.73 -46.29 -4.65
N ARG A 247 -20.80 -45.48 -4.86
CA ARG A 247 -22.24 -45.75 -4.69
C ARG A 247 -22.81 -45.80 -3.26
N GLY A 248 -23.81 -44.92 -3.08
CA GLY A 248 -24.82 -44.86 -2.01
C GLY A 248 -25.73 -43.70 -2.33
#